data_AF-A0A1Q6SSP1-F1
#
_entry.id   AF-A0A1Q6SSP1-F1
#
_cell.length_a   1.000
_cell.length_b   1.000
_cell.length_c   1.000
_cell.angle_alpha   90.00
_cell.angle_beta   90.00
_cell.angle_gamma   90.00
#
_symmetry.space_group_name_H-M   'P 1'
#
loop_
_entity.id
_entity.type
_entity.pdbx_description
1 polymer ?
#
loop_
_entity_poly.entity_id
_entity_poly.type
_entity_poly.pdbx_seq_one_letter_code
_entity_poly.pdbx_strand_id
1 'polypeptide(L)'
;MELIRAAKADGIDVTCETAPHYLMFDDSMLRDDGRFRMNPPIRSRADREALIAGVLDGTVDMIATDHAPHSREEKSGGLRGSLMGVVGLETAFPALYTGLVRTGVLSLERLVNMMSHIPRKRFGIPDNGDVCVYDLEAKKITDPSSFLSKGRSTPFEGTELYGECVLTVHGGKAVWIKDL
;
A
#
# COMPACT_ATOMS: atom_id res chain seq x y z
N MET A 1 13.68 -11.41 2.95
CA MET A 1 12.76 -11.97 3.95
C MET A 1 13.49 -12.85 4.96
N GLU A 2 14.34 -13.78 4.51
CA GLU A 2 15.06 -14.72 5.39
C GLU A 2 15.83 -14.07 6.54
N LEU A 3 16.54 -12.97 6.28
CA LEU A 3 17.28 -12.25 7.32
C LEU A 3 16.38 -11.72 8.44
N ILE A 4 15.22 -11.16 8.12
CA ILE A 4 14.25 -10.68 9.13
C ILE A 4 13.70 -11.88 9.91
N ARG A 5 13.36 -12.97 9.22
CA ARG A 5 12.84 -14.18 9.85
C ARG A 5 13.86 -14.78 10.83
N ALA A 6 15.12 -14.88 10.42
CA ALA A 6 16.21 -15.36 11.27
C ALA A 6 16.40 -14.45 12.50
N ALA A 7 16.49 -13.13 12.29
CA ALA A 7 16.65 -12.19 13.39
C ALA A 7 15.50 -12.26 14.41
N LYS A 8 14.24 -12.40 13.95
CA LYS A 8 13.10 -12.61 14.85
C LYS A 8 13.17 -13.95 15.59
N ALA A 9 13.58 -15.03 14.92
CA ALA A 9 13.76 -16.35 15.54
C ALA A 9 14.85 -16.32 16.63
N ASP A 10 15.87 -15.50 16.44
CA ASP A 10 16.94 -15.26 17.42
C ASP A 10 16.51 -14.31 18.56
N GLY A 11 15.25 -13.86 18.59
CA GLY A 11 14.71 -13.00 19.64
C GLY A 11 15.14 -11.53 19.55
N ILE A 12 15.72 -11.10 18.43
CA ILE A 12 16.09 -9.70 18.20
C ILE A 12 14.81 -8.87 18.05
N ASP A 13 14.74 -7.72 18.75
CA ASP A 13 13.64 -6.76 18.57
C ASP A 13 13.75 -6.02 17.23
N VAL A 14 13.34 -6.70 16.17
CA VAL A 14 13.31 -6.17 14.80
C VAL A 14 11.92 -6.32 14.20
N THR A 15 11.52 -5.28 13.49
CA THR A 15 10.27 -5.25 12.71
C THR A 15 10.60 -4.83 11.28
N CYS A 16 9.79 -5.26 10.32
CA CYS A 16 9.85 -4.73 8.95
C CYS A 16 8.47 -4.40 8.40
N GLU A 17 8.46 -3.53 7.41
CA GLU A 17 7.28 -3.17 6.64
C GLU A 17 7.44 -3.57 5.17
N THR A 18 6.33 -3.52 4.46
CA THR A 18 6.29 -3.54 2.99
C THR A 18 5.25 -2.55 2.48
N ALA A 19 5.23 -2.32 1.17
CA ALA A 19 4.31 -1.40 0.52
C ALA A 19 3.36 -2.11 -0.45
N PRO A 20 2.15 -1.57 -0.68
CA PRO A 20 1.15 -2.20 -1.53
C PRO A 20 1.65 -2.55 -2.93
N HIS A 21 2.47 -1.69 -3.54
CA HIS A 21 2.98 -1.92 -4.89
C HIS A 21 3.89 -3.15 -4.99
N TYR A 22 4.64 -3.53 -3.94
CA TYR A 22 5.45 -4.76 -3.95
C TYR A 22 4.62 -6.03 -3.78
N LEU A 23 3.42 -5.93 -3.18
CA LEU A 23 2.50 -7.05 -3.01
C LEU A 23 1.60 -7.24 -4.24
N MET A 24 1.42 -6.20 -5.04
CA MET A 24 0.47 -6.18 -6.16
C MET A 24 1.14 -6.38 -7.52
N PHE A 25 2.39 -5.95 -7.68
CA PHE A 25 3.10 -5.99 -8.96
C PHE A 25 4.39 -6.79 -8.88
N ASP A 26 4.74 -7.42 -10.00
CA ASP A 26 6.05 -8.01 -10.26
C ASP A 26 6.62 -7.48 -11.58
N ASP A 27 7.88 -7.82 -11.86
CA ASP A 27 8.65 -7.30 -12.99
C ASP A 27 8.05 -7.62 -14.36
N SER A 28 7.22 -8.67 -14.47
CA SER A 28 6.50 -9.01 -15.71
C SER A 28 5.39 -8.01 -16.05
N MET A 29 4.96 -7.20 -15.07
CA MET A 29 3.89 -6.21 -15.22
C MET A 29 4.42 -4.81 -15.55
N LEU A 30 5.74 -4.62 -15.53
CA LEU A 30 6.35 -3.31 -15.75
C LEU A 30 6.16 -2.84 -17.19
N ARG A 31 5.99 -1.53 -17.33
CA ARG A 31 6.01 -0.81 -18.60
C ARG A 31 7.06 0.27 -18.52
N ASP A 32 7.56 0.73 -19.67
CA ASP A 32 8.47 1.88 -19.72
C ASP A 32 7.73 3.19 -19.43
N ASP A 33 7.34 3.36 -18.17
CA ASP A 33 6.54 4.48 -17.65
C ASP A 33 7.04 4.81 -16.24
N GLY A 34 7.15 6.10 -15.92
CA GLY A 34 7.58 6.57 -14.61
C GLY A 34 6.74 6.02 -13.45
N ARG A 35 5.48 5.65 -13.68
CA ARG A 35 4.61 5.05 -12.65
C ARG A 35 5.08 3.70 -12.10
N PHE A 36 6.04 3.07 -12.76
CA PHE A 36 6.69 1.83 -12.31
C PHE A 36 8.09 2.06 -11.73
N ARG A 37 8.49 3.33 -11.58
CA ARG A 37 9.82 3.73 -11.10
C ARG A 37 9.77 4.17 -9.63
N MET A 38 10.19 3.29 -8.74
CA MET A 38 10.34 3.53 -7.29
C MET A 38 11.59 2.83 -6.73
N ASN A 39 11.92 3.12 -5.47
CA ASN A 39 13.04 2.52 -4.77
C ASN A 39 12.61 2.02 -3.37
N PRO A 40 12.77 0.73 -3.04
CA PRO A 40 13.23 -0.38 -3.89
C PRO A 40 12.44 -0.56 -5.20
N PRO A 41 13.00 -1.16 -6.27
CA PRO A 41 12.23 -1.41 -7.48
C PRO A 41 11.27 -2.59 -7.28
N ILE A 42 10.19 -2.65 -8.07
CA ILE A 42 9.40 -3.87 -8.22
C ILE A 42 10.31 -5.00 -8.72
N ARG A 43 10.21 -6.17 -8.07
CA ARG A 43 11.10 -7.32 -8.26
C ARG A 43 10.39 -8.45 -8.99
N SER A 44 11.06 -9.60 -9.08
CA SER A 44 10.52 -10.78 -9.75
C SER A 44 9.24 -11.28 -9.08
N ARG A 45 8.48 -12.08 -9.84
CA ARG A 45 7.32 -12.78 -9.29
C ARG A 45 7.67 -13.64 -8.06
N ALA A 46 8.83 -14.29 -8.07
CA ALA A 46 9.29 -15.09 -6.94
C ALA A 46 9.55 -14.23 -5.69
N ASP A 47 10.12 -13.03 -5.86
CA ASP A 47 10.31 -12.08 -4.75
C ASP A 47 8.97 -11.59 -4.19
N ARG A 48 8.00 -11.29 -5.07
CA ARG A 48 6.63 -10.92 -4.68
C ARG A 48 5.95 -12.05 -3.89
N GLU A 49 6.04 -13.29 -4.37
CA GLU A 49 5.46 -14.46 -3.69
C GLU A 49 6.12 -14.70 -2.32
N ALA A 50 7.45 -14.55 -2.22
CA ALA A 50 8.17 -14.63 -0.95
C ALA A 50 7.76 -13.51 0.03
N LEU A 51 7.48 -12.31 -0.48
CA LEU A 51 7.00 -11.19 0.32
C LEU A 51 5.57 -11.41 0.82
N ILE A 52 4.68 -11.95 -0.02
CA ILE A 52 3.34 -12.38 0.39
C ILE A 52 3.43 -13.47 1.46
N ALA A 53 4.28 -14.48 1.28
CA ALA A 53 4.51 -15.51 2.29
C ALA A 53 4.99 -14.90 3.62
N GLY A 54 5.87 -13.89 3.56
CA GLY A 54 6.33 -13.13 4.72
C GLY A 54 5.21 -12.32 5.42
N VAL A 55 4.22 -11.84 4.67
CA VAL A 55 3.01 -11.21 5.25
C VAL A 55 2.16 -12.25 5.99
N LEU A 56 1.98 -13.43 5.39
CA LEU A 56 1.14 -14.49 5.93
C LEU A 56 1.74 -15.16 7.17
N ASP A 57 3.06 -15.35 7.20
CA ASP A 57 3.76 -15.98 8.32
C ASP A 57 4.13 -15.01 9.45
N GLY A 58 3.84 -13.71 9.28
CA GLY A 58 4.13 -12.66 10.27
C GLY A 58 5.58 -12.17 10.28
N THR A 59 6.41 -12.59 9.33
CA THR A 59 7.75 -12.01 9.12
C THR A 59 7.63 -10.51 8.84
N VAL A 60 6.67 -10.10 8.01
CA VAL A 60 6.32 -8.70 7.76
C VAL A 60 5.28 -8.24 8.78
N ASP A 61 5.59 -7.16 9.50
CA ASP A 61 4.75 -6.66 10.59
C ASP A 61 3.69 -5.68 10.08
N MET A 62 4.08 -4.80 9.15
CA MET A 62 3.35 -3.58 8.85
C MET A 62 3.24 -3.34 7.34
N ILE A 63 2.22 -2.59 6.96
CA ILE A 63 2.08 -2.00 5.62
C ILE A 63 2.33 -0.50 5.74
N ALA A 64 3.28 0.02 4.96
CA ALA A 64 3.53 1.45 4.79
C ALA A 64 3.47 1.80 3.30
N THR A 65 2.92 2.97 2.94
CA THR A 65 2.61 3.25 1.52
C THR A 65 3.82 3.66 0.69
N ASP A 66 4.85 4.19 1.35
CA ASP A 66 5.97 4.89 0.70
C ASP A 66 5.47 5.93 -0.33
N HIS A 67 4.46 6.72 0.08
CA HIS A 67 3.88 7.74 -0.78
C HIS A 67 4.91 8.84 -1.10
N ALA A 68 5.35 8.87 -2.36
CA ALA A 68 6.38 9.76 -2.85
C ALA A 68 5.86 10.52 -4.10
N PRO A 69 5.13 11.63 -3.92
CA PRO A 69 4.58 12.41 -5.03
C PRO A 69 5.67 13.19 -5.77
N HIS A 70 5.59 13.16 -7.10
CA HIS A 70 6.46 13.89 -8.02
C HIS A 70 5.62 14.63 -9.07
N SER A 71 6.23 15.62 -9.72
CA SER A 71 5.58 16.32 -10.84
C SER A 71 5.40 15.40 -12.05
N ARG A 72 4.56 15.82 -13.00
CA ARG A 72 4.37 15.08 -14.25
C ARG A 72 5.67 15.03 -15.07
N GLU A 73 6.40 16.14 -15.09
CA GLU A 73 7.67 16.29 -15.81
C GLU A 73 8.72 15.32 -15.25
N GLU A 74 8.87 15.28 -13.93
CA GLU A 74 9.79 14.37 -13.22
C GLU A 74 9.49 12.88 -13.46
N LYS A 75 8.25 12.55 -13.84
CA LYS A 75 7.78 11.17 -14.11
C LYS A 75 7.61 10.84 -15.59
N SER A 76 7.98 11.76 -16.48
CA SER A 76 7.78 11.62 -17.93
C SER A 76 8.88 10.85 -18.67
N GLY A 77 10.01 10.56 -18.01
CA GLY A 77 11.20 9.97 -18.61
C GLY A 77 11.22 8.44 -18.68
N GLY A 78 10.07 7.76 -18.61
CA GLY A 78 9.99 6.29 -18.56
C GLY A 78 10.65 5.72 -17.30
N LEU A 79 11.12 4.47 -17.34
CA LEU A 79 11.80 3.84 -16.20
C LEU A 79 13.19 4.43 -15.92
N ARG A 80 13.94 4.80 -16.96
CA ARG A 80 15.33 5.26 -16.80
C ARG A 80 15.43 6.74 -16.46
N GLY A 81 14.59 7.57 -17.05
CA GLY A 81 14.64 9.03 -16.93
C GLY A 81 13.73 9.62 -15.87
N SER A 82 12.83 8.84 -15.27
CA SER A 82 11.96 9.33 -14.20
C SER A 82 12.61 9.24 -12.81
N LEU A 83 12.23 10.16 -11.92
CA LEU A 83 12.57 10.08 -10.51
C LEU A 83 11.92 8.87 -9.83
N MET A 84 12.54 8.40 -8.75
CA MET A 84 12.07 7.28 -7.94
C MET A 84 10.96 7.73 -6.99
N GLY A 85 9.80 7.09 -7.05
CA GLY A 85 8.70 7.35 -6.13
C GLY A 85 7.35 7.35 -6.83
N VAL A 86 6.31 6.89 -6.13
CA VAL A 86 4.94 6.85 -6.64
C VAL A 86 3.93 7.24 -5.57
N VAL A 87 2.75 7.67 -6.01
CA VAL A 87 1.63 7.91 -5.10
C VAL A 87 0.88 6.62 -4.80
N GLY A 88 0.39 6.49 -3.55
CA GLY A 88 -0.21 5.26 -3.05
C GLY A 88 -1.10 5.42 -1.81
N LEU A 89 -1.19 6.61 -1.18
CA LEU A 89 -2.07 6.82 -0.01
C LEU A 89 -3.53 6.48 -0.32
N GLU A 90 -4.03 6.99 -1.45
CA GLU A 90 -5.44 6.88 -1.83
C GLU A 90 -5.80 5.50 -2.39
N THR A 91 -4.81 4.67 -2.72
CA THR A 91 -4.99 3.33 -3.31
C THR A 91 -4.57 2.19 -2.39
N ALA A 92 -3.88 2.46 -1.27
CA ALA A 92 -3.26 1.43 -0.43
C ALA A 92 -4.26 0.37 0.08
N PHE A 93 -5.31 0.81 0.77
CA PHE A 93 -6.33 -0.12 1.27
C PHE A 93 -7.11 -0.77 0.12
N PRO A 94 -7.66 -0.03 -0.87
CA PRO A 94 -8.37 -0.65 -2.00
C PRO A 94 -7.56 -1.71 -2.73
N ALA A 95 -6.26 -1.46 -2.97
CA ALA A 95 -5.37 -2.38 -3.65
C ALA A 95 -5.16 -3.68 -2.87
N LEU A 96 -4.84 -3.57 -1.57
CA LEU A 96 -4.61 -4.74 -0.72
C LEU A 96 -5.90 -5.51 -0.42
N TYR A 97 -7.00 -4.80 -0.19
CA TYR A 97 -8.31 -5.41 -0.02
C TYR A 97 -8.71 -6.20 -1.27
N THR A 98 -8.57 -5.60 -2.45
CA THR A 98 -8.92 -6.26 -3.72
C THR A 98 -8.01 -7.44 -4.02
N GLY A 99 -6.69 -7.25 -3.94
CA GLY A 99 -5.71 -8.23 -4.39
C GLY A 99 -5.45 -9.36 -3.41
N LEU A 100 -5.61 -9.13 -2.09
CA LEU A 100 -5.31 -10.13 -1.06
C LEU A 100 -6.52 -10.56 -0.25
N VAL A 101 -7.43 -9.64 0.09
CA VAL A 101 -8.56 -9.99 0.96
C VAL A 101 -9.70 -10.63 0.17
N ARG A 102 -10.17 -9.98 -0.90
CA ARG A 102 -11.25 -10.51 -1.74
C ARG A 102 -10.87 -11.82 -2.43
N THR A 103 -9.58 -12.04 -2.67
CA THR A 103 -9.04 -13.28 -3.27
C THR A 103 -8.83 -14.40 -2.24
N GLY A 104 -9.06 -14.13 -0.94
CA GLY A 104 -8.92 -15.12 0.13
C GLY A 104 -7.48 -15.39 0.59
N VAL A 105 -6.51 -14.60 0.14
CA VAL A 105 -5.10 -14.74 0.54
C VAL A 105 -4.88 -14.24 1.98
N LEU A 106 -5.49 -13.11 2.35
CA LEU A 106 -5.32 -12.45 3.66
C LEU A 106 -6.69 -12.15 4.27
N SER A 107 -6.85 -12.28 5.59
CA SER A 107 -8.10 -11.83 6.23
C SER A 107 -8.18 -10.29 6.29
N LEU A 108 -9.40 -9.74 6.26
CA LEU A 108 -9.62 -8.30 6.44
C LEU A 108 -9.05 -7.81 7.78
N GLU A 109 -9.28 -8.57 8.85
CA GLU A 109 -8.76 -8.26 10.18
C GLU A 109 -7.23 -8.16 10.18
N ARG A 110 -6.54 -9.09 9.51
CA ARG A 110 -5.07 -9.06 9.42
C ARG A 110 -4.60 -7.83 8.65
N LEU A 111 -5.25 -7.49 7.54
CA LEU A 111 -4.94 -6.28 6.77
C LEU A 111 -5.08 -5.02 7.65
N VAL A 112 -6.21 -4.86 8.34
CA VAL A 112 -6.46 -3.70 9.23
C VAL A 112 -5.42 -3.64 10.36
N ASN A 113 -5.08 -4.78 10.96
CA ASN A 113 -4.02 -4.85 11.98
C ASN A 113 -2.67 -4.35 11.47
N MET A 114 -2.26 -4.77 10.27
CA MET A 114 -0.96 -4.38 9.69
C MET A 114 -0.90 -2.91 9.24
N MET A 115 -2.05 -2.32 8.90
CA MET A 115 -2.14 -0.91 8.48
C MET A 115 -2.39 0.08 9.63
N SER A 116 -2.90 -0.39 10.77
CA SER A 116 -3.34 0.48 11.87
C SER A 116 -2.76 0.05 13.23
N HIS A 117 -3.20 -1.09 13.77
CA HIS A 117 -2.90 -1.47 15.15
C HIS A 117 -1.43 -1.80 15.41
N ILE A 118 -0.77 -2.50 14.48
CA ILE A 118 0.64 -2.90 14.61
C ILE A 118 1.58 -1.69 14.50
N PRO A 119 1.48 -0.81 13.48
CA PRO A 119 2.27 0.43 13.45
C PRO A 119 2.08 1.28 14.70
N ARG A 120 0.81 1.45 15.14
CA ARG A 120 0.49 2.21 16.34
C ARG A 120 1.22 1.66 17.57
N LYS A 121 1.15 0.34 17.78
CA LYS A 121 1.82 -0.32 18.90
C LYS A 121 3.35 -0.22 18.81
N ARG A 122 3.94 -0.45 17.63
CA ARG A 122 5.40 -0.44 17.45
C ARG A 122 6.00 0.93 17.75
N PHE A 123 5.32 2.00 17.35
CA PHE A 123 5.81 3.37 17.49
C PHE A 123 5.21 4.13 18.68
N GLY A 124 4.44 3.48 19.55
CA GLY A 124 3.87 4.12 20.75
C GLY A 124 2.87 5.23 20.46
N ILE A 125 2.17 5.16 19.32
CA ILE A 125 1.15 6.16 18.94
C ILE A 125 -0.12 5.89 19.77
N PRO A 126 -0.74 6.91 20.39
CA PRO A 126 -1.94 6.72 21.20
C PRO A 126 -3.17 6.36 20.35
N ASP A 127 -4.13 5.67 20.97
CA ASP A 127 -5.46 5.47 20.38
C ASP A 127 -6.36 6.66 20.68
N ASN A 128 -6.70 7.43 19.65
CA ASN A 128 -7.59 8.59 19.79
C ASN A 128 -9.04 8.29 19.39
N GLY A 129 -9.37 7.03 19.07
CA GLY A 129 -10.68 6.66 18.53
C GLY A 129 -10.90 7.15 17.09
N ASP A 130 -9.83 7.39 16.34
CA ASP A 130 -9.89 7.75 14.92
C ASP A 130 -10.37 6.55 14.09
N VAL A 131 -11.25 6.80 13.13
CA VAL A 131 -11.89 5.73 12.34
C VAL A 131 -11.96 6.08 10.86
N CYS A 132 -11.81 5.05 10.03
CA CYS A 132 -12.11 5.10 8.60
C CYS A 132 -13.25 4.13 8.31
N VAL A 133 -14.23 4.56 7.52
CA VAL A 133 -15.33 3.71 7.02
C VAL A 133 -15.10 3.46 5.54
N TYR A 134 -15.20 2.19 5.16
CA TYR A 134 -15.03 1.74 3.79
C TYR A 134 -16.29 1.03 3.30
N ASP A 135 -16.74 1.38 2.10
CA ASP A 135 -17.68 0.56 1.34
C ASP A 135 -16.89 -0.52 0.60
N LEU A 136 -17.01 -1.75 1.10
CA LEU A 136 -16.25 -2.91 0.62
C LEU A 136 -16.76 -3.48 -0.72
N GLU A 137 -17.97 -3.12 -1.14
CA GLU A 137 -18.56 -3.57 -2.41
C GLU A 137 -18.47 -2.51 -3.51
N ALA A 138 -18.26 -1.24 -3.14
CA ALA A 138 -17.94 -0.20 -4.11
C ALA A 138 -16.72 -0.58 -4.95
N LYS A 139 -16.90 -0.52 -6.27
CA LYS A 139 -15.89 -0.86 -7.28
C LYS A 139 -15.59 0.35 -8.15
N LYS A 140 -14.32 0.65 -8.36
CA LYS A 140 -13.88 1.82 -9.12
C LYS A 140 -12.65 1.51 -9.96
N ILE A 141 -12.61 2.04 -11.19
CA ILE A 141 -11.37 2.11 -11.96
C ILE A 141 -10.52 3.23 -11.36
N THR A 142 -9.29 2.91 -10.98
CA THR A 142 -8.36 3.88 -10.41
C THR A 142 -8.00 4.94 -11.44
N ASP A 143 -8.49 6.15 -11.23
CA ASP A 143 -8.14 7.32 -12.01
C ASP A 143 -7.39 8.33 -11.12
N PRO A 144 -6.05 8.46 -11.29
CA PRO A 144 -5.26 9.40 -10.53
C PRO A 144 -5.66 10.85 -10.74
N SER A 145 -6.35 11.19 -11.84
CA SER A 145 -6.82 12.56 -12.08
C SER A 145 -7.72 13.07 -10.95
N SER A 146 -8.45 12.13 -10.31
CA SER A 146 -9.35 12.38 -9.16
C SER A 146 -8.66 12.44 -7.79
N PHE A 147 -7.35 12.23 -7.73
CA PHE A 147 -6.61 12.18 -6.46
C PHE A 147 -6.51 13.54 -5.78
N LEU A 148 -6.64 13.55 -4.45
CA LEU A 148 -6.37 14.72 -3.61
C LEU A 148 -4.89 15.06 -3.51
N SER A 149 -3.99 14.06 -3.67
CA SER A 149 -2.55 14.32 -3.77
C SER A 149 -2.26 15.37 -4.86
N LYS A 150 -1.05 15.93 -4.90
CA LYS A 150 -0.58 16.69 -6.08
C LYS A 150 0.08 15.76 -7.12
N GLY A 151 0.65 14.65 -6.66
CA GLY A 151 1.24 13.65 -7.54
C GLY A 151 0.16 12.77 -8.18
N ARG A 152 0.41 12.33 -9.42
CA ARG A 152 -0.53 11.50 -10.19
C ARG A 152 0.07 10.14 -10.60
N SER A 153 1.37 9.97 -10.45
CA SER A 153 2.08 8.79 -10.93
C SER A 153 1.92 7.62 -9.96
N THR A 154 1.11 6.63 -10.34
CA THR A 154 0.86 5.41 -9.54
C THR A 154 0.77 4.18 -10.45
N PRO A 155 1.33 3.03 -10.07
CA PRO A 155 1.22 1.80 -10.88
C PRO A 155 -0.22 1.26 -10.92
N PHE A 156 -1.10 1.73 -10.03
CA PHE A 156 -2.49 1.31 -9.95
C PHE A 156 -3.42 1.99 -10.97
N GLU A 157 -2.95 2.96 -11.74
CA GLU A 157 -3.79 3.65 -12.72
C GLU A 157 -4.42 2.67 -13.73
N GLY A 158 -5.73 2.79 -13.93
CA GLY A 158 -6.51 1.91 -14.79
C GLY A 158 -6.85 0.53 -14.18
N THR A 159 -6.38 0.24 -12.95
CA THR A 159 -6.76 -1.00 -12.25
C THR A 159 -8.13 -0.84 -11.58
N GLU A 160 -8.91 -1.92 -11.60
CA GLU A 160 -10.20 -1.99 -10.93
C GLU A 160 -10.03 -2.40 -9.47
N LEU A 161 -10.39 -1.53 -8.54
CA LEU A 161 -10.23 -1.75 -7.11
C LEU A 161 -11.59 -1.66 -6.39
N TYR A 162 -11.74 -2.48 -5.36
CA TYR A 162 -12.82 -2.48 -4.39
C TYR A 162 -12.39 -1.84 -3.07
N GLY A 163 -13.35 -1.42 -2.24
CA GLY A 163 -13.07 -0.92 -0.90
C GLY A 163 -12.83 0.58 -0.88
N GLU A 164 -13.87 1.37 -1.19
CA GLU A 164 -13.79 2.82 -1.25
C GLU A 164 -13.95 3.47 0.13
N CYS A 165 -13.08 4.41 0.49
CA CYS A 165 -13.21 5.15 1.74
C CYS A 165 -14.34 6.18 1.64
N VAL A 166 -15.37 6.01 2.47
CA VAL A 166 -16.56 6.87 2.47
C VAL A 166 -16.55 7.92 3.59
N LEU A 167 -15.80 7.67 4.67
CA LEU A 167 -15.67 8.58 5.81
C LEU A 167 -14.31 8.37 6.48
N THR A 168 -13.65 9.45 6.88
CA THR A 168 -12.53 9.43 7.83
C THR A 168 -12.80 10.43 8.94
N VAL A 169 -12.65 9.97 10.18
CA VAL A 169 -12.80 10.77 11.40
C VAL A 169 -11.45 10.84 12.11
N HIS A 170 -11.02 12.06 12.42
CA HIS A 170 -9.80 12.32 13.18
C HIS A 170 -10.11 13.29 14.32
N GLY A 171 -9.77 12.91 15.56
CA GLY A 171 -10.04 13.71 16.75
C GLY A 171 -11.53 14.02 16.93
N GLY A 172 -12.40 13.06 16.61
CA GLY A 172 -13.86 13.21 16.68
C GLY A 172 -14.48 14.09 15.59
N LYS A 173 -13.71 14.53 14.59
CA LYS A 173 -14.21 15.35 13.47
C LYS A 173 -14.13 14.57 12.15
N ALA A 174 -15.18 14.63 11.34
CA ALA A 174 -15.13 14.14 9.98
C ALA A 174 -14.18 15.03 9.16
N VAL A 175 -13.07 14.45 8.71
CA VAL A 175 -12.03 15.14 7.91
C VAL A 175 -12.08 14.73 6.43
N TRP A 176 -12.77 13.63 6.13
CA TRP A 176 -13.10 13.19 4.78
C TRP A 176 -14.52 12.63 4.79
N ILE A 177 -15.34 13.06 3.85
CA ILE A 177 -16.64 12.49 3.55
C ILE A 177 -16.68 12.36 2.04
N LYS A 178 -16.96 11.16 1.53
CA LYS A 178 -17.14 10.98 0.09
C LYS A 178 -18.39 11.73 -0.35
N ASP A 179 -18.26 12.55 -1.39
CA ASP A 179 -19.39 13.21 -2.02
C ASP A 179 -20.38 12.15 -2.55
N LEU A 180 -21.67 12.32 -2.23
CA LEU A 180 -22.76 11.43 -2.62
C LEU A 180 -23.06 11.49 -4.13
#